data_AF-A0A7V7F3H8-F1
#
_entry.id   AF-A0A7V7F3H8-F1
#
_cell.length_a   1.000
_cell.length_b   1.000
_cell.length_c   1.000
_cell.angle_alpha   90.00
_cell.angle_beta   90.00
_cell.angle_gamma   90.00
#
_symmetry.space_group_name_H-M   'P 1'
#
loop_
_entity.id
_entity.type
_entity.pdbx_description
1 polymer ?
#
loop_
_entity_poly.entity_id
_entity_poly.type
_entity_poly.pdbx_seq_one_letter_code
_entity_poly.pdbx_strand_id
1 'polypeptide(L)'
;MPANSRQGERTMAKNKANIDLKQSFEKIRNDLSHFIDLSQQEDEKSWLDWIASITTKIETKCWERKNCKNINCPAYKNSCGRCWIIAGTMLPGAIHCDFAQKYESCKTCEVYQDAVCRDPITEIEEHLFVLVHSLRQRQQELKEIATTDFLTEIHNRRFFDSYLSHEYEKIKRNDTSLAIMMIDVDFFKEINDSYGHGMGDQVLKECAQILLKATRQSDMVARYGGDEFIIALHENQQNQNHPSVLIKRIEEYLAHRNSCKGKNVPALSLSFGYAILTKNKDIAETIKKADENMYSDKARRKTMQ
;
A
#
# COMPACT_ATOMS: atom_id res chain seq x y z
N MET A 1 -24.36 67.40 -5.70
CA MET A 1 -24.29 66.22 -6.61
C MET A 1 -23.36 65.14 -6.05
N PRO A 2 -23.86 64.14 -5.28
CA PRO A 2 -23.05 62.99 -4.87
C PRO A 2 -23.64 61.61 -5.26
N ALA A 3 -24.71 61.56 -6.06
CA ALA A 3 -25.41 60.31 -6.37
C ALA A 3 -24.73 59.45 -7.45
N ASN A 4 -24.07 60.07 -8.45
CA ASN A 4 -23.47 59.35 -9.58
C ASN A 4 -22.14 58.64 -9.27
N SER A 5 -21.35 59.12 -8.29
CA SER A 5 -20.08 58.47 -7.93
C SER A 5 -20.29 57.14 -7.20
N ARG A 6 -21.28 57.09 -6.29
CA ARG A 6 -21.65 55.86 -5.55
C ARG A 6 -22.23 54.76 -6.44
N GLN A 7 -22.84 55.12 -7.58
CA GLN A 7 -23.42 54.15 -8.52
C GLN A 7 -22.32 53.52 -9.40
N GLY A 8 -21.31 54.29 -9.82
CA GLY A 8 -20.13 53.79 -10.54
C GLY A 8 -19.28 52.83 -9.69
N GLU A 9 -19.01 53.18 -8.43
CA GLU A 9 -18.25 52.34 -7.49
C GLU A 9 -18.95 51.01 -7.20
N ARG A 10 -20.28 51.02 -7.02
CA ARG A 10 -21.07 49.79 -6.82
C ARG A 10 -21.06 48.87 -8.04
N THR A 11 -20.97 49.44 -9.24
CA THR A 11 -20.97 48.66 -10.49
C THR A 11 -19.59 48.04 -10.75
N MET A 12 -18.50 48.76 -10.46
CA MET A 12 -17.14 48.22 -10.52
C MET A 12 -16.91 47.12 -9.45
N ALA A 13 -17.41 47.31 -8.23
CA ALA A 13 -17.32 46.30 -7.17
C ALA A 13 -18.07 45.01 -7.52
N LYS A 14 -19.26 45.11 -8.13
CA LYS A 14 -20.02 43.95 -8.64
C LYS A 14 -19.30 43.23 -9.79
N ASN A 15 -18.67 43.97 -10.70
CA ASN A 15 -17.90 43.37 -11.79
C ASN A 15 -16.65 42.66 -11.28
N LYS A 16 -15.92 43.24 -10.31
CA LYS A 16 -14.77 42.59 -9.68
C LYS A 16 -15.17 41.31 -8.94
N ALA A 17 -16.24 41.36 -8.13
CA ALA A 17 -16.76 40.18 -7.44
C ALA A 17 -17.18 39.06 -8.41
N ASN A 18 -17.80 39.40 -9.55
CA ASN A 18 -18.15 38.42 -10.59
C ASN A 18 -16.92 37.82 -11.29
N ILE A 19 -15.84 38.58 -11.45
CA ILE A 19 -14.58 38.09 -12.02
C ILE A 19 -13.90 37.14 -11.04
N ASP A 20 -13.80 37.52 -9.77
CA ASP A 20 -13.21 36.69 -8.71
C ASP A 20 -13.99 35.38 -8.54
N LEU A 21 -15.33 35.43 -8.56
CA LEU A 21 -16.18 34.24 -8.50
C LEU A 21 -15.94 33.30 -9.70
N LYS A 22 -15.87 33.83 -10.92
CA LYS A 22 -15.59 33.05 -12.13
C LYS A 22 -14.21 32.38 -12.08
N GLN A 23 -13.20 33.10 -11.61
CA GLN A 23 -11.84 32.56 -11.45
C GLN A 23 -11.82 31.41 -10.44
N SER A 24 -12.52 31.55 -9.32
CA SER A 24 -12.65 30.49 -8.31
C SER A 24 -13.36 29.24 -8.85
N PHE A 25 -14.47 29.41 -9.58
CA PHE A 25 -15.17 28.27 -10.21
C PHE A 25 -14.31 27.58 -11.27
N GLU A 26 -13.57 28.35 -12.07
CA GLU A 26 -12.68 27.80 -13.09
C GLU A 26 -11.54 27.00 -12.48
N LYS A 27 -11.01 27.47 -11.35
CA LYS A 27 -10.02 26.74 -10.56
C LYS A 27 -10.58 25.43 -10.01
N ILE A 28 -11.76 25.45 -9.37
CA ILE A 28 -12.44 24.23 -8.90
C ILE A 28 -12.63 23.23 -10.05
N ARG A 29 -13.08 23.72 -11.22
CA ARG A 29 -13.26 22.91 -12.42
C ARG A 29 -11.96 22.26 -12.86
N ASN A 30 -10.86 23.00 -12.89
CA ASN A 30 -9.55 22.47 -13.27
C ASN A 30 -9.02 21.45 -12.25
N ASP A 31 -9.16 21.73 -10.96
CA ASP A 31 -8.77 20.81 -9.88
C ASP A 31 -9.56 19.49 -9.98
N LEU A 32 -10.87 19.55 -10.26
CA LEU A 32 -11.70 18.37 -10.49
C LEU A 32 -11.32 17.57 -11.74
N SER A 33 -11.06 18.24 -12.86
CA SER A 33 -10.60 17.57 -14.08
C SER A 33 -9.27 16.85 -13.84
N HIS A 34 -8.32 17.52 -13.18
CA HIS A 34 -7.03 16.94 -12.86
C HIS A 34 -7.16 15.75 -11.90
N PHE A 35 -8.06 15.83 -10.91
CA PHE A 35 -8.41 14.69 -10.06
C PHE A 35 -8.92 13.50 -10.87
N ILE A 36 -9.83 13.72 -11.83
CA ILE A 36 -10.38 12.65 -12.67
C ILE A 36 -9.26 11.98 -13.46
N ASP A 37 -8.39 12.76 -14.09
CA ASP A 37 -7.26 12.24 -14.88
C ASP A 37 -6.29 11.44 -14.01
N LEU A 38 -5.92 12.00 -12.86
CA LEU A 38 -5.04 11.35 -11.91
C LEU A 38 -5.69 10.08 -11.33
N SER A 39 -7.00 10.04 -11.09
CA SER A 39 -7.70 8.86 -10.54
C SER A 39 -7.67 7.63 -11.47
N GLN A 40 -7.44 7.87 -12.77
CA GLN A 40 -7.26 6.84 -13.77
C GLN A 40 -5.81 6.35 -13.89
N GLN A 41 -4.87 7.00 -13.19
CA GLN A 41 -3.45 6.70 -13.22
C GLN A 41 -2.98 6.11 -11.88
N GLU A 42 -2.06 5.14 -11.93
CA GLU A 42 -1.48 4.52 -10.72
C GLU A 42 -0.29 5.30 -10.12
N ASP A 43 -0.03 6.53 -10.55
CA ASP A 43 1.12 7.33 -10.10
C ASP A 43 0.85 8.03 -8.77
N GLU A 44 1.31 7.42 -7.68
CA GLU A 44 1.20 7.95 -6.32
C GLU A 44 1.94 9.28 -6.13
N LYS A 45 3.06 9.51 -6.84
CA LYS A 45 3.87 10.72 -6.68
C LYS A 45 3.18 11.94 -7.28
N SER A 46 2.71 11.83 -8.52
CA SER A 46 1.94 12.92 -9.18
C SER A 46 0.72 13.31 -8.34
N TRP A 47 0.12 12.34 -7.67
CA TRP A 47 -0.96 12.56 -6.74
C TRP A 47 -0.57 13.27 -5.45
N LEU A 48 0.51 12.87 -4.80
CA LEU A 48 1.02 13.55 -3.60
C LEU A 48 1.45 14.98 -3.91
N ASP A 49 2.07 15.19 -5.07
CA ASP A 49 2.48 16.51 -5.56
C ASP A 49 1.26 17.39 -5.85
N TRP A 50 0.22 16.85 -6.50
CA TRP A 50 -1.04 17.57 -6.70
C TRP A 50 -1.75 17.87 -5.38
N ILE A 51 -1.85 16.89 -4.47
CA ILE A 51 -2.39 17.09 -3.12
C ILE A 51 -1.61 18.19 -2.39
N ALA A 52 -0.28 18.21 -2.45
CA ALA A 52 0.55 19.26 -1.87
C ALA A 52 0.23 20.66 -2.46
N SER A 53 -0.05 20.72 -3.77
CA SER A 53 -0.39 21.96 -4.48
C SER A 53 -1.76 22.56 -4.09
N ILE A 54 -2.71 21.72 -3.67
CA ILE A 54 -4.04 22.16 -3.21
C ILE A 54 -4.14 22.24 -1.68
N THR A 55 -3.27 21.53 -0.94
CA THR A 55 -3.27 21.50 0.54
C THR A 55 -2.69 22.75 1.18
N THR A 56 -1.80 23.46 0.48
CA THR A 56 -1.00 24.61 0.95
C THR A 56 -1.77 25.94 1.12
N LYS A 57 -3.09 25.96 0.88
CA LYS A 57 -3.88 27.20 0.83
C LYS A 57 -4.49 27.66 2.16
N ILE A 58 -4.40 26.85 3.22
CA ILE A 58 -4.85 27.29 4.55
C ILE A 58 -3.67 27.96 5.27
N GLU A 59 -3.64 29.29 5.28
CA GLU A 59 -2.56 30.06 5.92
C GLU A 59 -2.60 30.02 7.45
N THR A 60 -3.73 29.62 8.04
CA THR A 60 -3.92 29.67 9.50
C THR A 60 -3.21 28.50 10.18
N LYS A 61 -2.06 28.78 10.78
CA LYS A 61 -1.24 27.79 11.49
C LYS A 61 -1.81 27.51 12.88
N CYS A 62 -2.20 26.26 13.15
CA CYS A 62 -2.76 25.83 14.43
C CYS A 62 -1.87 26.15 15.63
N TRP A 63 -0.55 25.95 15.48
CA TRP A 63 0.40 26.17 16.57
C TRP A 63 0.60 27.65 16.90
N GLU A 64 0.55 28.55 15.90
CA GLU A 64 0.59 30.01 16.12
C GLU A 64 -0.74 30.48 16.72
N ARG A 65 -1.88 30.05 16.15
CA ARG A 65 -3.22 30.46 16.57
C ARG A 65 -3.55 30.03 18.00
N LYS A 66 -3.13 28.82 18.39
CA LYS A 66 -3.35 28.27 19.74
C LYS A 66 -2.19 28.48 20.70
N ASN A 67 -1.11 29.16 20.29
CA ASN A 67 0.13 29.27 21.07
C ASN A 67 0.63 27.90 21.58
N CYS A 68 0.53 26.86 20.73
CA CYS A 68 0.83 25.49 21.10
C CYS A 68 2.35 25.24 21.13
N LYS A 69 2.83 24.51 22.15
CA LYS A 69 4.26 24.16 22.33
C LYS A 69 4.54 22.66 22.23
N ASN A 70 3.59 21.87 21.74
CA ASN A 70 3.74 20.42 21.65
C ASN A 70 4.65 20.03 20.47
N ILE A 71 5.95 19.93 20.74
CA ILE A 71 6.97 19.53 19.76
C ILE A 71 6.80 18.09 19.24
N ASN A 72 6.09 17.24 19.97
CA ASN A 72 5.86 15.84 19.60
C ASN A 72 4.62 15.68 18.71
N CYS A 73 3.88 16.76 18.43
CA CYS A 73 2.77 16.73 17.50
C CYS A 73 3.30 16.69 16.05
N PRO A 74 2.89 15.72 15.21
CA PRO A 74 3.33 15.65 13.81
C PRO A 74 2.91 16.84 12.94
N ALA A 75 1.94 17.65 13.40
CA ALA A 75 1.56 18.92 12.76
C ALA A 75 2.25 20.16 13.36
N TYR A 76 3.13 19.99 14.36
CA TYR A 76 3.83 21.13 14.95
C TYR A 76 4.71 21.82 13.90
N LYS A 77 4.60 23.15 13.81
CA LYS A 77 5.26 23.98 12.78
C LYS A 77 4.89 23.66 11.32
N ASN A 78 3.90 22.80 11.08
CA ASN A 78 3.39 22.57 9.73
C ASN A 78 2.59 23.79 9.24
N SER A 79 2.73 24.13 7.95
CA SER A 79 1.99 25.18 7.27
C SER A 79 0.62 24.72 6.75
N CYS A 80 0.36 23.41 6.74
CA CYS A 80 -0.89 22.82 6.29
C CYS A 80 -1.98 22.96 7.37
N GLY A 81 -3.05 23.70 7.08
CA GLY A 81 -4.23 23.78 7.94
C GLY A 81 -5.10 22.51 7.98
N ARG A 82 -4.74 21.48 7.22
CA ARG A 82 -5.43 20.18 7.19
C ARG A 82 -4.69 19.17 8.07
N CYS A 83 -4.55 19.45 9.36
CA CYS A 83 -3.84 18.54 10.26
C CYS A 83 -4.45 17.12 10.30
N TRP A 84 -5.72 16.96 9.93
CA TRP A 84 -6.44 15.70 9.86
C TRP A 84 -5.89 14.69 8.82
N ILE A 85 -5.14 15.13 7.78
CA ILE A 85 -4.48 14.21 6.83
C ILE A 85 -3.15 13.65 7.33
N ILE A 86 -2.57 14.26 8.38
CA ILE A 86 -1.23 13.90 8.83
C ILE A 86 -1.32 12.65 9.71
N ALA A 87 -0.44 11.68 9.48
CA ALA A 87 -0.35 10.51 10.35
C ALA A 87 0.09 10.93 11.76
N GLY A 88 -0.54 10.36 12.81
CA GLY A 88 -0.19 10.64 14.21
C GLY A 88 -0.60 12.01 14.76
N THR A 89 -1.24 12.89 13.97
CA THR A 89 -1.92 14.07 14.53
C THR A 89 -3.17 13.62 15.27
N MET A 90 -3.12 13.71 16.59
CA MET A 90 -4.29 13.49 17.44
C MET A 90 -4.34 14.46 18.59
N LEU A 91 -5.57 14.89 18.90
CA LEU A 91 -5.95 15.43 20.19
C LEU A 91 -5.60 14.41 21.29
N PRO A 92 -5.36 14.85 22.52
CA PRO A 92 -4.85 13.97 23.58
C PRO A 92 -5.75 12.75 23.78
N GLY A 93 -5.22 11.53 23.62
CA GLY A 93 -5.83 10.33 24.19
C GLY A 93 -6.33 9.21 23.24
N ALA A 94 -6.25 9.32 21.92
CA ALA A 94 -6.63 8.20 21.03
C ALA A 94 -5.46 7.75 20.13
N ILE A 95 -5.07 6.49 20.30
CA ILE A 95 -3.89 5.85 19.68
C ILE A 95 -4.20 5.33 18.26
N HIS A 96 -5.48 5.10 17.95
CA HIS A 96 -5.96 4.80 16.61
C HIS A 96 -7.29 5.52 16.39
N CYS A 97 -7.35 6.36 15.37
CA CYS A 97 -8.60 6.91 14.86
C CYS A 97 -8.55 6.82 13.35
N ASP A 98 -9.67 6.44 12.75
CA ASP A 98 -9.81 6.48 11.31
C ASP A 98 -9.96 7.94 10.81
N PHE A 99 -9.82 8.13 9.51
CA PHE A 99 -9.96 9.44 8.87
C PHE A 99 -11.29 10.13 9.22
N ALA A 100 -12.40 9.38 9.30
CA ALA A 100 -13.71 9.93 9.59
C ALA A 100 -13.76 10.56 10.99
N GLN A 101 -13.23 9.87 12.00
CA GLN A 101 -13.14 10.37 13.37
C GLN A 101 -12.25 11.61 13.49
N LYS A 102 -11.11 11.64 12.77
CA LYS A 102 -10.24 12.82 12.72
C LYS A 102 -10.94 14.01 12.08
N TYR A 103 -11.61 13.77 10.96
CA TYR A 103 -12.30 14.82 10.21
C TYR A 103 -13.46 15.41 11.02
N GLU A 104 -14.29 14.57 11.64
CA GLU A 104 -15.37 15.04 12.53
C GLU A 104 -14.84 15.91 13.68
N SER A 105 -13.74 15.50 14.31
CA SER A 105 -13.09 16.32 15.35
C SER A 105 -12.53 17.64 14.82
N CYS A 106 -12.13 17.68 13.55
CA CYS A 106 -11.61 18.89 12.91
C CYS A 106 -12.71 19.92 12.63
N LYS A 107 -13.93 19.47 12.31
CA LYS A 107 -15.08 20.37 12.08
C LYS A 107 -15.40 21.27 13.27
N THR A 108 -15.11 20.83 14.50
CA THR A 108 -15.31 21.62 15.73
C THR A 108 -14.07 22.42 16.13
N CYS A 109 -12.97 22.33 15.38
CA CYS A 109 -11.74 23.06 15.68
C CYS A 109 -11.87 24.51 15.22
N GLU A 110 -11.74 25.44 16.16
CA GLU A 110 -11.72 26.90 15.91
C GLU A 110 -10.74 27.33 14.80
N VAL A 111 -9.55 26.70 14.72
CA VAL A 111 -8.54 27.01 13.69
C VAL A 111 -9.03 26.59 12.31
N TYR A 112 -9.71 25.43 12.23
CA TYR A 112 -10.21 24.88 11.00
C TYR A 112 -11.45 25.66 10.51
N GLN A 113 -12.37 25.99 11.41
CA GLN A 113 -13.53 26.83 11.10
C GLN A 113 -13.09 28.22 10.63
N ASP A 114 -12.09 28.83 11.28
CA ASP A 114 -11.51 30.11 10.86
C ASP A 114 -10.86 30.03 9.47
N ALA A 115 -10.22 28.90 9.16
CA ALA A 115 -9.54 28.71 7.90
C ALA A 115 -10.47 28.43 6.72
N VAL A 116 -11.52 27.62 6.95
CA VAL A 116 -12.33 27.01 5.90
C VAL A 116 -13.72 27.62 5.82
N CYS A 117 -14.40 27.81 6.96
CA CYS A 117 -15.83 28.15 7.01
C CYS A 117 -16.12 29.65 6.84
N ARG A 118 -15.15 30.45 6.39
CA ARG A 118 -15.32 31.91 6.18
C ARG A 118 -15.97 32.26 4.84
N ASP A 119 -15.83 31.38 3.86
CA ASP A 119 -16.24 31.62 2.48
C ASP A 119 -16.81 30.33 1.87
N PRO A 120 -18.01 30.37 1.27
CA PRO A 120 -18.64 29.18 0.69
C PRO A 120 -17.81 28.49 -0.39
N ILE A 121 -16.97 29.24 -1.13
CA ILE A 121 -16.09 28.65 -2.15
C ILE A 121 -15.01 27.80 -1.48
N THR A 122 -14.38 28.31 -0.42
CA THR A 122 -13.37 27.60 0.37
C THR A 122 -13.96 26.37 1.07
N GLU A 123 -15.21 26.47 1.53
CA GLU A 123 -15.96 25.34 2.10
C GLU A 123 -16.22 24.24 1.05
N ILE A 124 -16.63 24.61 -0.17
CA ILE A 124 -16.79 23.68 -1.28
C ILE A 124 -15.44 23.04 -1.67
N GLU A 125 -14.37 23.82 -1.79
CA GLU A 125 -13.01 23.31 -2.07
C GLU A 125 -12.59 22.27 -1.03
N GLU A 126 -12.89 22.51 0.24
CA GLU A 126 -12.57 21.60 1.33
C GLU A 126 -13.43 20.34 1.32
N HIS A 127 -14.74 20.44 1.09
CA HIS A 127 -15.61 19.27 0.97
C HIS A 127 -15.21 18.38 -0.21
N LEU A 128 -14.84 18.98 -1.34
CA LEU A 128 -14.28 18.25 -2.48
C LEU A 128 -13.00 17.53 -2.09
N PHE A 129 -12.07 18.20 -1.40
CA PHE A 129 -10.82 17.59 -0.95
C PHE A 129 -11.04 16.40 -0.01
N VAL A 130 -11.96 16.54 0.95
CA VAL A 130 -12.35 15.48 1.91
C VAL A 130 -12.93 14.27 1.17
N LEU A 131 -13.81 14.50 0.20
CA LEU A 131 -14.40 13.44 -0.62
C LEU A 131 -13.35 12.70 -1.44
N VAL A 132 -12.46 13.46 -2.10
CA VAL A 132 -11.32 12.93 -2.87
C VAL A 132 -10.40 12.07 -1.99
N HIS A 133 -10.03 12.57 -0.81
CA HIS A 133 -9.18 11.84 0.13
C HIS A 133 -9.85 10.54 0.60
N SER A 134 -11.14 10.60 0.95
CA SER A 134 -11.91 9.43 1.39
C SER A 134 -12.03 8.36 0.32
N LEU A 135 -12.29 8.75 -0.94
CA LEU A 135 -12.36 7.83 -2.06
C LEU A 135 -11.03 7.12 -2.27
N ARG A 136 -9.92 7.83 -2.13
CA ARG A 136 -8.58 7.26 -2.27
C ARG A 136 -8.22 6.28 -1.17
N GLN A 137 -8.50 6.61 0.09
CA GLN A 137 -8.27 5.67 1.18
C GLN A 137 -9.03 4.37 0.95
N ARG A 138 -10.30 4.46 0.55
CA ARG A 138 -11.10 3.28 0.20
C ARG A 138 -10.52 2.54 -1.00
N GLN A 139 -10.10 3.25 -2.05
CA GLN A 139 -9.47 2.62 -3.21
C GLN A 139 -8.19 1.87 -2.82
N GLN A 140 -7.35 2.47 -1.96
CA GLN A 140 -6.13 1.87 -1.48
C GLN A 140 -6.41 0.65 -0.60
N GLU A 141 -7.34 0.75 0.35
CA GLU A 141 -7.81 -0.37 1.18
C GLU A 141 -8.34 -1.52 0.30
N LEU A 142 -9.18 -1.20 -0.69
CA LEU A 142 -9.69 -2.19 -1.65
C LEU A 142 -8.56 -2.82 -2.47
N LYS A 143 -7.55 -2.03 -2.87
CA LYS A 143 -6.38 -2.54 -3.59
C LYS A 143 -5.59 -3.48 -2.70
N GLU A 144 -5.28 -3.09 -1.47
CA GLU A 144 -4.58 -3.92 -0.49
C GLU A 144 -5.31 -5.23 -0.23
N ILE A 145 -6.62 -5.19 0.03
CA ILE A 145 -7.47 -6.39 0.19
C ILE A 145 -7.44 -7.26 -1.08
N ALA A 146 -7.46 -6.63 -2.25
CA ALA A 146 -7.45 -7.35 -3.52
C ALA A 146 -6.08 -7.96 -3.86
N THR A 147 -4.97 -7.44 -3.30
CA THR A 147 -3.60 -7.84 -3.69
C THR A 147 -2.80 -8.56 -2.60
N THR A 148 -3.26 -8.53 -1.36
CA THR A 148 -2.54 -9.06 -0.19
C THR A 148 -3.33 -10.20 0.44
N ASP A 149 -2.63 -11.21 0.96
CA ASP A 149 -3.22 -12.27 1.77
C ASP A 149 -3.44 -11.76 3.20
N PHE A 150 -4.68 -11.86 3.68
CA PHE A 150 -5.08 -11.29 4.98
C PHE A 150 -4.36 -11.92 6.18
N LEU A 151 -3.89 -13.17 6.06
CA LEU A 151 -3.27 -13.89 7.16
C LEU A 151 -1.77 -13.61 7.24
N THR A 152 -1.10 -13.69 6.09
CA THR A 152 0.36 -13.66 5.98
C THR A 152 0.93 -12.29 5.61
N GLU A 153 0.07 -11.34 5.21
CA GLU A 153 0.41 -9.97 4.80
C GLU A 153 1.39 -9.86 3.62
N ILE A 154 1.66 -10.97 2.94
CA ILE A 154 2.35 -10.99 1.64
C ILE A 154 1.35 -10.92 0.50
N HIS A 155 1.82 -10.80 -0.74
CA HIS A 155 0.92 -10.77 -1.88
C HIS A 155 0.09 -12.05 -2.00
N ASN A 156 -1.11 -11.93 -2.54
CA ASN A 156 -1.96 -13.07 -2.84
C ASN A 156 -1.74 -13.58 -4.27
N ARG A 157 -2.29 -14.76 -4.58
CA ARG A 157 -2.24 -15.36 -5.92
C ARG A 157 -2.71 -14.42 -7.03
N ARG A 158 -3.80 -13.67 -6.81
CA ARG A 158 -4.35 -12.77 -7.83
C ARG A 158 -3.33 -11.70 -8.23
N PHE A 159 -2.64 -11.12 -7.25
CA PHE A 159 -1.58 -10.16 -7.53
C PHE A 159 -0.40 -10.81 -8.22
N PHE A 160 0.00 -12.01 -7.79
CA PHE A 160 1.07 -12.76 -8.44
C PHE A 160 0.79 -13.03 -9.93
N ASP A 161 -0.43 -13.47 -10.27
CA ASP A 161 -0.82 -13.75 -11.66
C ASP A 161 -0.76 -12.47 -12.53
N SER A 162 -1.20 -11.33 -11.98
CA SER A 162 -1.12 -10.03 -12.65
C SER A 162 0.33 -9.57 -12.82
N TYR A 163 1.15 -9.71 -11.78
CA TYR A 163 2.58 -9.39 -11.80
C TYR A 163 3.30 -10.21 -12.87
N LEU A 164 3.07 -11.52 -12.89
CA LEU A 164 3.73 -12.44 -13.79
C LEU A 164 3.37 -12.17 -15.26
N SER A 165 2.11 -11.83 -15.53
CA SER A 165 1.67 -11.41 -16.86
C SER A 165 2.43 -10.17 -17.35
N HIS A 166 2.65 -9.19 -16.46
CA HIS A 166 3.40 -7.98 -16.79
C HIS A 166 4.91 -8.26 -16.98
N GLU A 167 5.50 -9.07 -16.10
CA GLU A 167 6.91 -9.44 -16.20
C GLU A 167 7.20 -10.29 -17.44
N TYR A 168 6.27 -11.14 -17.87
CA TYR A 168 6.42 -11.93 -19.07
C TYR A 168 6.56 -11.07 -20.34
N GLU A 169 5.86 -9.94 -20.41
CA GLU A 169 6.02 -8.97 -21.50
C GLU A 169 7.38 -8.25 -21.43
N LYS A 170 8.02 -8.13 -20.26
CA LYS A 170 9.40 -7.66 -20.14
C LYS A 170 10.40 -8.73 -20.59
N ILE A 171 10.18 -9.98 -20.18
CA ILE A 171 10.97 -11.15 -20.58
C ILE A 171 11.02 -11.27 -22.11
N LYS A 172 9.88 -11.14 -22.79
CA LYS A 172 9.81 -11.18 -24.26
C LYS A 172 10.61 -10.05 -24.92
N ARG A 173 10.52 -8.83 -24.38
CA ARG A 173 11.17 -7.65 -24.96
C ARG A 173 12.68 -7.63 -24.74
N ASN A 174 13.13 -8.06 -23.56
CA ASN A 174 14.53 -7.92 -23.13
C ASN A 174 15.33 -9.22 -23.27
N ASP A 175 14.68 -10.31 -23.69
CA ASP A 175 15.26 -11.66 -23.79
C ASP A 175 15.89 -12.14 -22.47
N THR A 176 15.18 -11.91 -21.37
CA THR A 176 15.59 -12.32 -20.01
C THR A 176 14.88 -13.61 -19.57
N SER A 177 15.23 -14.12 -18.39
CA SER A 177 14.55 -15.24 -17.73
C SER A 177 14.01 -14.83 -16.37
N LEU A 178 13.02 -15.58 -15.89
CA LEU A 178 12.47 -15.45 -14.55
C LEU A 178 12.32 -16.84 -13.96
N ALA A 179 12.88 -17.09 -12.79
CA ALA A 179 12.67 -18.36 -12.11
C ALA A 179 11.39 -18.30 -11.27
N ILE A 180 10.52 -19.29 -11.43
CA ILE A 180 9.31 -19.47 -10.64
C ILE A 180 9.56 -20.62 -9.67
N MET A 181 9.35 -20.38 -8.38
CA MET A 181 9.53 -21.37 -7.31
C MET A 181 8.20 -21.58 -6.58
N MET A 182 7.73 -22.82 -6.58
CA MET A 182 6.64 -23.32 -5.74
C MET A 182 7.21 -23.83 -4.42
N ILE A 183 6.53 -23.51 -3.33
CA ILE A 183 6.94 -23.85 -1.97
C ILE A 183 5.71 -24.34 -1.21
N ASP A 184 5.86 -25.41 -0.45
CA ASP A 184 4.79 -25.99 0.37
C ASP A 184 5.30 -26.27 1.78
N VAL A 185 4.46 -26.03 2.79
CA VAL A 185 4.76 -26.33 4.19
C VAL A 185 4.57 -27.82 4.46
N ASP A 186 5.68 -28.50 4.76
CA ASP A 186 5.61 -29.93 5.03
C ASP A 186 4.77 -30.22 6.28
N PHE A 187 3.95 -31.28 6.22
CA PHE A 187 3.13 -31.77 7.32
C PHE A 187 2.17 -30.73 7.92
N PHE A 188 1.79 -29.69 7.16
CA PHE A 188 0.92 -28.62 7.66
C PHE A 188 -0.42 -29.13 8.22
N LYS A 189 -1.01 -30.15 7.58
CA LYS A 189 -2.22 -30.80 8.10
C LYS A 189 -2.00 -31.42 9.47
N GLU A 190 -0.90 -32.12 9.68
CA GLU A 190 -0.57 -32.75 10.97
C GLU A 190 -0.29 -31.71 12.06
N ILE A 191 0.29 -30.56 11.69
CA ILE A 191 0.44 -29.41 12.57
C ILE A 191 -0.94 -28.90 13.01
N ASN A 192 -1.87 -28.70 12.08
CA ASN A 192 -3.24 -28.28 12.41
C ASN A 192 -3.95 -29.30 13.30
N ASP A 193 -3.83 -30.59 12.97
CA ASP A 193 -4.50 -31.65 13.71
C ASP A 193 -3.93 -31.80 15.13
N SER A 194 -2.63 -31.57 15.33
CA SER A 194 -1.94 -31.75 16.62
C SER A 194 -1.95 -30.50 17.51
N TYR A 195 -1.90 -29.31 16.93
CA TYR A 195 -1.74 -28.04 17.66
C TYR A 195 -2.90 -27.06 17.46
N GLY A 196 -3.87 -27.39 16.59
CA GLY A 196 -5.00 -26.54 16.24
C GLY A 196 -4.69 -25.50 15.18
N HIS A 197 -5.73 -24.97 14.55
CA HIS A 197 -5.63 -24.00 13.46
C HIS A 197 -4.91 -22.71 13.83
N GLY A 198 -5.01 -22.24 15.08
CA GLY A 198 -4.28 -21.06 15.53
C GLY A 198 -2.76 -21.22 15.44
N MET A 199 -2.24 -22.43 15.68
CA MET A 199 -0.82 -22.73 15.47
C MET A 199 -0.49 -22.81 13.98
N GLY A 200 -1.37 -23.40 13.16
CA GLY A 200 -1.21 -23.40 11.70
C GLY A 200 -1.11 -21.97 11.14
N ASP A 201 -1.97 -21.08 11.58
CA ASP A 201 -1.96 -19.67 11.21
C ASP A 201 -0.63 -18.99 11.59
N GLN A 202 -0.12 -19.26 12.78
CA GLN A 202 1.18 -18.77 13.22
C GLN A 202 2.32 -19.33 12.35
N VAL A 203 2.28 -20.62 12.02
CA VAL A 203 3.26 -21.26 11.13
C VAL A 203 3.28 -20.58 9.76
N LEU A 204 2.13 -20.32 9.16
CA LEU A 204 2.06 -19.64 7.86
C LEU A 204 2.62 -18.23 7.90
N LYS A 205 2.33 -17.48 8.97
CA LYS A 205 2.91 -16.14 9.20
C LYS A 205 4.43 -16.18 9.31
N GLU A 206 4.96 -17.13 10.07
CA GLU A 206 6.41 -17.31 10.22
C GLU A 206 7.08 -17.73 8.92
N CYS A 207 6.46 -18.63 8.16
CA CYS A 207 6.91 -19.01 6.81
C CYS A 207 6.99 -17.77 5.91
N ALA A 208 5.92 -16.97 5.83
CA ALA A 208 5.91 -15.75 5.03
C ALA A 208 7.03 -14.77 5.41
N GLN A 209 7.26 -14.55 6.71
CA GLN A 209 8.36 -13.72 7.19
C GLN A 209 9.75 -14.26 6.84
N ILE A 210 9.95 -15.58 6.90
CA ILE A 210 11.20 -16.22 6.51
C ILE A 210 11.43 -16.04 5.00
N LEU A 211 10.40 -16.26 4.18
CA LEU A 211 10.49 -16.07 2.74
C LEU A 211 10.85 -14.62 2.40
N LEU A 212 10.15 -13.64 3.00
CA LEU A 212 10.44 -12.22 2.80
C LEU A 212 11.89 -11.84 3.18
N LYS A 213 12.39 -12.34 4.32
CA LYS A 213 13.78 -12.09 4.77
C LYS A 213 14.80 -12.75 3.86
N ALA A 214 14.47 -13.91 3.30
CA ALA A 214 15.33 -14.60 2.36
C ALA A 214 15.31 -13.91 0.99
N THR A 215 14.21 -13.31 0.56
CA THR A 215 14.11 -12.64 -0.74
C THR A 215 14.57 -11.19 -0.72
N ARG A 216 14.84 -10.62 -1.90
CA ARG A 216 15.11 -9.20 -2.09
C ARG A 216 13.81 -8.44 -2.33
N GLN A 217 13.87 -7.11 -2.21
CA GLN A 217 12.74 -6.24 -2.54
C GLN A 217 12.29 -6.33 -4.01
N SER A 218 13.20 -6.72 -4.92
CA SER A 218 12.90 -6.93 -6.35
C SER A 218 12.20 -8.26 -6.64
N ASP A 219 12.27 -9.21 -5.71
CA ASP A 219 11.66 -10.52 -5.87
C ASP A 219 10.19 -10.45 -5.46
N MET A 220 9.36 -11.26 -6.08
CA MET A 220 7.93 -11.31 -5.77
C MET A 220 7.64 -12.54 -4.92
N VAL A 221 7.08 -12.35 -3.73
CA VAL A 221 6.66 -13.43 -2.83
C VAL A 221 5.14 -13.33 -2.63
N ALA A 222 4.44 -14.44 -2.86
CA ALA A 222 3.01 -14.51 -2.67
C ALA A 222 2.57 -15.83 -2.03
N ARG A 223 1.43 -15.79 -1.34
CA ARG A 223 0.72 -17.00 -0.92
C ARG A 223 -0.15 -17.48 -2.08
N TYR A 224 0.10 -18.69 -2.55
CA TYR A 224 -0.57 -19.24 -3.73
C TYR A 224 -1.93 -19.87 -3.37
N GLY A 225 -2.01 -20.52 -2.22
CA GLY A 225 -3.26 -21.07 -1.67
C GLY A 225 -2.98 -22.02 -0.51
N GLY A 226 -3.83 -22.05 0.52
CA GLY A 226 -3.63 -22.96 1.66
C GLY A 226 -2.26 -22.77 2.32
N ASP A 227 -1.44 -23.81 2.29
CA ASP A 227 -0.05 -23.89 2.77
C ASP A 227 1.02 -23.71 1.68
N GLU A 228 0.60 -23.32 0.47
CA GLU A 228 1.47 -23.11 -0.67
C GLU A 228 1.85 -21.64 -0.85
N PHE A 229 3.12 -21.41 -1.16
CA PHE A 229 3.71 -20.13 -1.49
C PHE A 229 4.36 -20.20 -2.86
N ILE A 230 4.46 -19.04 -3.51
CA ILE A 230 5.10 -18.91 -4.81
C ILE A 230 6.05 -17.71 -4.82
N ILE A 231 7.21 -17.88 -5.46
CA ILE A 231 8.22 -16.83 -5.60
C ILE A 231 8.59 -16.68 -7.07
N ALA A 232 8.65 -15.43 -7.55
CA ALA A 232 9.26 -15.10 -8.84
C ALA A 232 10.58 -14.34 -8.61
N LEU A 233 11.66 -14.87 -9.20
CA LEU A 233 13.03 -14.43 -9.00
C LEU A 233 13.65 -13.99 -10.32
N HIS A 234 14.22 -12.79 -10.32
CA HIS A 234 15.02 -12.31 -11.44
C HIS A 234 16.43 -12.92 -11.37
N GLU A 235 16.75 -13.79 -12.32
CA GLU A 235 18.09 -14.34 -12.45
C GLU A 235 19.06 -13.22 -12.86
N ASN A 236 20.23 -13.17 -12.22
CA ASN A 236 21.32 -12.30 -12.65
C ASN A 236 22.39 -13.11 -13.38
N GLN A 237 23.13 -12.45 -14.27
CA GLN A 237 24.19 -13.09 -15.07
C GLN A 237 25.31 -13.74 -14.24
N GLN A 238 25.41 -13.42 -12.94
CA GLN A 238 26.43 -13.95 -12.03
C GLN A 238 25.97 -15.21 -11.26
N ASN A 239 24.81 -15.79 -11.55
CA ASN A 239 24.23 -16.96 -10.86
C ASN A 239 24.07 -16.81 -9.33
N GLN A 240 24.31 -15.62 -8.77
CA GLN A 240 24.12 -15.34 -7.34
C GLN A 240 22.65 -15.39 -6.93
N ASN A 241 21.74 -15.35 -7.92
CA ASN A 241 20.29 -15.36 -7.73
C ASN A 241 19.64 -16.67 -8.19
N HIS A 242 20.42 -17.73 -8.39
CA HIS A 242 19.87 -19.00 -8.80
C HIS A 242 18.93 -19.56 -7.71
N PRO A 243 17.78 -20.19 -8.05
CA PRO A 243 16.83 -20.74 -7.09
C PRO A 243 17.44 -21.61 -5.99
N SER A 244 18.48 -22.40 -6.32
CA SER A 244 19.20 -23.22 -5.35
C SER A 244 19.91 -22.44 -4.24
N VAL A 245 20.39 -21.23 -4.53
CA VAL A 245 21.01 -20.35 -3.52
C VAL A 245 19.95 -19.81 -2.56
N LEU A 246 18.77 -19.43 -3.10
CA LEU A 246 17.65 -19.02 -2.27
C LEU A 246 17.16 -20.15 -1.36
N ILE A 247 17.03 -21.38 -1.89
CA ILE A 247 16.63 -22.55 -1.11
C ILE A 247 17.55 -22.74 0.10
N LYS A 248 18.88 -22.74 -0.11
CA LYS A 248 19.85 -22.88 0.99
C LYS A 248 19.68 -21.80 2.06
N ARG A 249 19.49 -20.55 1.65
CA ARG A 249 19.28 -19.44 2.57
C ARG A 249 17.96 -19.58 3.34
N ILE A 250 16.89 -20.03 2.70
CA ILE A 250 15.63 -20.34 3.39
C ILE A 250 15.85 -21.47 4.41
N GLU A 251 16.55 -22.54 4.02
CA GLU A 251 16.88 -23.65 4.91
C GLU A 251 17.71 -23.20 6.13
N GLU A 252 18.65 -22.27 5.96
CA GLU A 252 19.42 -21.67 7.06
C GLU A 252 18.51 -20.89 8.04
N TYR A 253 17.59 -20.07 7.52
CA TYR A 253 16.62 -19.36 8.37
C TYR A 253 15.67 -20.31 9.09
N LEU A 254 15.21 -21.37 8.42
CA LEU A 254 14.37 -22.42 9.03
C LEU A 254 15.13 -23.15 10.13
N ALA A 255 16.39 -23.53 9.88
CA ALA A 255 17.24 -24.21 10.86
C ALA A 255 17.44 -23.33 12.11
N HIS A 256 17.75 -22.05 11.93
CA HIS A 256 17.90 -21.10 13.03
C HIS A 256 16.59 -20.93 13.82
N ARG A 257 15.46 -20.74 13.12
CA ARG A 257 14.14 -20.66 13.75
C ARG A 257 13.85 -21.93 14.55
N ASN A 258 14.13 -23.10 13.98
CA ASN A 258 13.89 -24.38 14.63
C ASN A 258 14.83 -24.66 15.82
N SER A 259 16.05 -24.11 15.83
CA SER A 259 16.95 -24.24 16.98
C SER A 259 16.57 -23.31 18.13
N CYS A 260 15.94 -22.17 17.83
CA CYS A 260 15.48 -21.20 18.83
C CYS A 260 14.03 -21.43 19.29
N LYS A 261 13.36 -22.48 18.79
CA LYS A 261 11.94 -22.71 19.08
C LYS A 261 11.71 -23.20 20.52
N GLY A 262 10.58 -22.80 21.12
CA GLY A 262 10.13 -23.34 22.40
C GLY A 262 9.66 -24.80 22.28
N LYS A 263 9.55 -25.52 23.42
CA LYS A 263 9.15 -26.94 23.46
C LYS A 263 7.80 -27.25 22.80
N ASN A 264 6.90 -26.27 22.73
CA ASN A 264 5.53 -26.42 22.20
C ASN A 264 5.38 -25.86 20.78
N VAL A 265 6.48 -25.64 20.06
CA VAL A 265 6.45 -25.10 18.70
C VAL A 265 6.85 -26.20 17.70
N PRO A 266 6.02 -26.50 16.69
CA PRO A 266 6.34 -27.52 15.68
C PRO A 266 7.61 -27.12 14.90
N ALA A 267 8.41 -28.09 14.47
CA ALA A 267 9.50 -27.79 13.56
C ALA A 267 8.93 -27.41 12.20
N LEU A 268 9.51 -26.41 11.54
CA LEU A 268 9.13 -26.02 10.18
C LEU A 268 10.11 -26.64 9.18
N SER A 269 9.57 -27.31 8.19
CA SER A 269 10.29 -27.66 6.97
C SER A 269 9.42 -27.33 5.77
N LEU A 270 10.08 -27.04 4.66
CA LEU A 270 9.44 -26.64 3.42
C LEU A 270 9.94 -27.54 2.29
N SER A 271 9.04 -27.81 1.35
CA SER A 271 9.38 -28.43 0.07
C SER A 271 9.39 -27.42 -1.05
N PHE A 272 10.34 -27.58 -1.98
CA PHE A 272 10.64 -26.59 -3.01
C PHE A 272 10.68 -27.24 -4.38
N GLY A 273 10.12 -26.54 -5.37
CA GLY A 273 10.27 -26.88 -6.77
C GLY A 273 10.33 -25.62 -7.59
N TYR A 274 11.19 -25.58 -8.61
CA TYR A 274 11.29 -24.42 -9.47
C TYR A 274 11.39 -24.78 -10.95
N ALA A 275 11.04 -23.82 -11.78
CA ALA A 275 11.18 -23.87 -13.22
C ALA A 275 11.52 -22.48 -13.77
N ILE A 276 12.25 -22.43 -14.89
CA ILE A 276 12.68 -21.17 -15.50
C ILE A 276 11.71 -20.80 -16.62
N LEU A 277 11.06 -19.64 -16.48
CA LEU A 277 10.26 -18.98 -17.50
C LEU A 277 11.18 -18.21 -18.45
N THR A 278 11.02 -18.44 -19.74
CA THR A 278 11.72 -17.72 -20.81
C THR A 278 10.72 -17.28 -21.87
N LYS A 279 11.11 -16.40 -22.79
CA LYS A 279 10.22 -15.83 -23.82
C LYS A 279 9.44 -16.85 -24.68
N ASN A 280 9.91 -18.08 -24.77
CA ASN A 280 9.32 -19.15 -25.60
C ASN A 280 8.49 -20.17 -24.79
N LYS A 281 8.37 -20.00 -23.48
CA LYS A 281 7.63 -20.92 -22.61
C LYS A 281 6.31 -20.30 -22.18
N ASP A 282 5.31 -21.15 -22.01
CA ASP A 282 4.03 -20.77 -21.42
C ASP A 282 4.15 -20.59 -19.89
N ILE A 283 3.41 -19.61 -19.36
CA ILE A 283 3.39 -19.30 -17.92
C ILE A 283 2.81 -20.46 -17.12
N ALA A 284 1.65 -20.99 -17.54
CA ALA A 284 0.95 -22.03 -16.81
C ALA A 284 1.75 -23.35 -16.83
N GLU A 285 2.35 -23.70 -17.96
CA GLU A 285 3.24 -24.86 -18.05
C GLU A 285 4.48 -24.72 -17.14
N THR A 286 5.03 -23.51 -17.03
CA THR A 286 6.19 -23.26 -16.17
C THR A 286 5.83 -23.40 -14.70
N ILE A 287 4.69 -22.83 -14.27
CA ILE A 287 4.18 -23.00 -12.90
C ILE A 287 3.92 -24.48 -12.62
N LYS A 288 3.24 -25.19 -13.54
CA LYS A 288 2.96 -26.61 -13.40
C LYS A 288 4.25 -27.44 -13.22
N LYS A 289 5.30 -27.13 -13.97
CA LYS A 289 6.59 -27.81 -13.83
C LYS A 289 7.27 -27.50 -12.49
N ALA A 290 7.15 -26.28 -11.98
CA ALA A 290 7.65 -25.93 -10.65
C ALA A 290 6.90 -26.71 -9.56
N ASP A 291 5.58 -26.85 -9.69
CA ASP A 291 4.73 -27.63 -8.79
C ASP A 291 5.07 -29.13 -8.80
N GLU A 292 5.22 -29.74 -9.98
CA GLU A 292 5.64 -31.14 -10.12
C GLU A 292 7.00 -31.42 -9.45
N ASN A 293 7.95 -30.48 -9.60
CA ASN A 293 9.25 -30.56 -8.95
C ASN A 293 9.14 -30.46 -7.42
N MET A 294 8.25 -29.58 -6.92
CA MET A 294 8.01 -29.38 -5.49
C MET A 294 7.38 -30.63 -4.87
N TYR A 295 6.40 -31.22 -5.57
CA TYR A 295 5.75 -32.45 -5.15
C TYR A 295 6.75 -33.61 -5.05
N SER A 296 7.68 -33.71 -6.01
CA SER A 296 8.75 -34.70 -6.00
C SER A 296 9.69 -34.52 -4.80
N ASP A 297 10.02 -33.27 -4.45
CA ASP A 297 10.82 -32.92 -3.28
C ASP A 297 10.11 -33.29 -1.96
N LYS A 298 8.80 -33.00 -1.88
CA LYS A 298 7.94 -33.36 -0.74
C LYS A 298 7.86 -34.86 -0.51
N ALA A 299 7.69 -35.64 -1.58
CA ALA A 299 7.67 -37.10 -1.49
C ALA A 299 9.01 -37.67 -0.99
N ARG A 300 10.13 -37.10 -1.44
CA ARG A 300 11.47 -37.50 -0.98
C ARG A 300 11.67 -37.21 0.51
N ARG A 301 11.30 -36.02 1.00
CA ARG A 301 11.45 -35.66 2.42
C ARG A 301 10.61 -36.56 3.33
N LYS A 302 9.38 -36.91 2.93
CA LYS A 302 8.55 -37.87 3.68
C LYS A 302 9.18 -39.24 3.86
N THR A 303 10.08 -39.65 2.97
CA THR A 303 10.74 -40.96 3.05
C THR A 303 12.01 -40.93 3.94
N MET A 304 12.53 -39.74 4.24
CA MET A 304 13.78 -39.54 4.99
C MET A 304 13.59 -39.30 6.49
N GLN A 305 12.35 -39.17 6.97
CA GLN A 305 11.99 -38.98 8.39
C GLN A 305 11.45 -40.28 8.98
#